data_AF-A0A0M3UGL5-F1
#
_entry.id   AF-A0A0M3UGL5-F1
#
_cell.length_a   1.000
_cell.length_b   1.000
_cell.length_c   1.000
_cell.angle_alpha   90.00
_cell.angle_beta   90.00
_cell.angle_gamma   90.00
#
_symmetry.space_group_name_H-M   'P 1'
#
loop_
_entity.id
_entity.type
_entity.pdbx_description
1 polymer ?
#
loop_
_entity_poly.entity_id
_entity_poly.type
_entity_poly.pdbx_seq_one_letter_code
_entity_poly.pdbx_strand_id
1 'polypeptide(L)'
;MDYFGQEDIGPDKAVAGPTPDAVAVVAQRLESIAREIDAVRLALGPLRALGWQSKAAAAFGESVTVCNTALVEAVEDVRAGAEAVQFYAQNLESAAAGSPYTGPGLGPWFNGGPQ
;
A
#
# COMPACT_ATOMS: atom_id res chain seq x y z
N MET A 1 -20.88 -50.28 17.39
CA MET A 1 -21.64 -49.20 16.73
C MET A 1 -21.01 -47.91 17.21
N ASP A 2 -19.98 -47.49 16.50
CA ASP A 2 -19.24 -46.27 16.77
C ASP A 2 -20.09 -45.09 16.29
N TYR A 3 -20.64 -44.33 17.24
CA TYR A 3 -21.28 -43.07 16.93
C TYR A 3 -20.20 -42.02 16.74
N PHE A 4 -20.07 -41.61 15.48
CA PHE A 4 -19.25 -40.53 14.96
C PHE A 4 -19.02 -39.41 15.96
N GLY A 5 -17.73 -39.10 16.18
CA GLY A 5 -17.29 -37.90 16.87
C GLY A 5 -17.92 -36.68 16.20
N GLN A 6 -18.82 -36.05 16.94
CA GLN A 6 -19.29 -34.71 16.66
C GLN A 6 -18.08 -33.80 16.85
N GLU A 7 -17.42 -33.45 15.75
CA GLU A 7 -16.39 -32.40 15.76
C GLU A 7 -17.10 -31.11 16.19
N ASP A 8 -16.87 -30.77 17.44
CA ASP A 8 -17.28 -29.53 18.07
C ASP A 8 -16.53 -28.40 17.37
N ILE A 9 -17.10 -27.88 16.28
CA ILE A 9 -16.68 -26.61 15.69
C ILE A 9 -17.27 -25.51 16.59
N GLY A 10 -16.84 -25.50 17.85
CA GLY A 10 -17.13 -24.42 18.77
C GLY A 10 -16.54 -23.10 18.24
N PRO A 11 -17.04 -21.94 18.71
CA PRO A 11 -16.51 -20.61 18.36
C PRO A 11 -15.03 -20.37 18.76
N ASP A 12 -14.34 -21.40 19.23
CA ASP A 12 -13.07 -21.36 19.96
C ASP A 12 -11.81 -21.44 19.09
N LYS A 13 -11.92 -21.28 17.77
CA LYS A 13 -10.75 -21.17 16.89
C LYS A 13 -10.85 -20.06 15.85
N ALA A 14 -11.42 -18.92 16.23
CA ALA A 14 -11.10 -17.69 15.51
C ALA A 14 -9.59 -17.44 15.67
N VAL A 15 -8.82 -17.59 14.58
CA VAL A 15 -7.41 -17.22 14.57
C VAL A 15 -7.33 -15.73 14.88
N ALA A 16 -6.56 -15.36 15.89
CA ALA A 16 -6.35 -13.95 16.23
C ALA A 16 -5.82 -13.21 14.99
N GLY A 17 -6.56 -12.17 14.59
CA GLY A 17 -6.16 -11.30 13.48
C GLY A 17 -4.87 -10.51 13.81
N PRO A 18 -4.30 -9.82 12.80
CA PRO A 18 -3.11 -9.00 13.01
C PRO A 18 -3.39 -7.89 14.03
N THR A 19 -2.38 -7.54 14.83
CA THR A 19 -2.47 -6.41 15.75
C THR A 19 -2.41 -5.08 14.98
N PRO A 20 -3.02 -4.00 15.51
CA PRO A 20 -2.90 -2.66 14.92
C PRO A 20 -1.45 -2.25 14.66
N ASP A 21 -0.55 -2.52 15.61
CA ASP A 21 0.88 -2.21 15.50
C ASP A 21 1.54 -2.97 14.33
N ALA A 22 1.21 -4.25 14.16
CA ALA A 22 1.77 -5.05 13.06
C ALA A 22 1.36 -4.49 11.69
N VAL A 23 0.11 -4.01 11.58
CA VAL A 23 -0.40 -3.35 10.37
C VAL A 23 0.24 -1.97 10.17
N ALA A 24 0.42 -1.18 11.23
CA ALA A 24 1.06 0.13 11.17
C ALA A 24 2.52 0.03 10.66
N VAL A 25 3.24 -1.02 11.02
CA VAL A 25 4.59 -1.29 10.49
C VAL A 25 4.56 -1.48 8.97
N VAL A 26 3.53 -2.11 8.41
CA VAL A 26 3.39 -2.26 6.95
C VAL A 26 3.21 -0.90 6.27
N ALA A 27 2.37 -0.02 6.81
CA ALA A 27 2.22 1.34 6.28
C ALA A 27 3.55 2.12 6.29
N GLN A 28 4.32 2.01 7.37
CA GLN A 28 5.66 2.63 7.45
C GLN A 28 6.63 2.07 6.41
N ARG A 29 6.57 0.76 6.13
CA ARG A 29 7.40 0.13 5.09
C ARG A 29 7.02 0.60 3.70
N LEU A 30 5.72 0.73 3.41
CA LEU A 30 5.24 1.28 2.14
C LEU A 30 5.72 2.73 1.95
N GLU A 31 5.65 3.56 2.99
CA GLU A 31 6.18 4.94 2.92
C GLU A 31 7.70 4.99 2.73
N SER A 32 8.45 4.01 3.26
CA SER A 32 9.90 3.89 2.98
C SER A 32 10.14 3.56 1.50
N ILE A 33 9.38 2.61 0.95
CA ILE A 33 9.47 2.21 -0.46
C ILE A 33 9.15 3.40 -1.37
N ALA A 34 8.08 4.16 -1.08
CA ALA A 34 7.75 5.37 -1.84
C ALA A 34 8.91 6.38 -1.86
N ARG A 35 9.60 6.57 -0.72
CA ARG A 35 10.78 7.44 -0.64
C ARG A 35 11.97 6.91 -1.42
N GLU A 36 12.20 5.60 -1.42
CA GLU A 36 13.27 4.96 -2.20
C GLU A 36 13.01 5.11 -3.72
N ILE A 37 11.77 4.94 -4.17
CA ILE A 37 11.38 5.15 -5.57
C ILE A 37 11.59 6.62 -5.97
N ASP A 38 11.18 7.57 -5.12
CA ASP A 38 11.38 9.01 -5.38
C ASP A 38 12.87 9.38 -5.44
N ALA A 39 13.72 8.75 -4.63
CA ALA A 39 15.16 8.93 -4.69
C ALA A 39 15.74 8.48 -6.06
N VAL A 40 15.26 7.36 -6.60
CA VAL A 40 15.64 6.90 -7.95
C VAL A 40 15.22 7.93 -9.01
N ARG A 41 13.99 8.44 -8.93
CA ARG A 41 13.49 9.48 -9.84
C ARG A 41 14.37 10.73 -9.82
N LEU A 42 14.77 11.19 -8.64
CA LEU A 42 15.66 12.34 -8.49
C LEU A 42 17.05 12.07 -9.08
N ALA A 43 17.58 10.85 -8.94
CA ALA A 43 18.85 10.45 -9.53
C ALA A 43 18.83 10.39 -11.07
N LEU A 44 17.66 10.21 -11.70
CA LEU A 44 17.50 10.26 -13.16
C LEU A 44 17.51 11.69 -13.72
N GLY A 45 17.15 12.69 -12.92
CA GLY A 45 17.09 14.11 -13.35
C GLY A 45 18.38 14.61 -14.03
N PRO A 46 19.56 14.46 -13.40
CA PRO A 46 20.84 14.89 -13.97
C PRO A 46 21.19 14.24 -15.31
N LEU A 47 20.68 13.04 -15.61
CA LEU A 47 20.98 12.34 -16.86
C LEU A 47 20.45 13.07 -18.11
N ARG A 48 19.48 13.96 -17.94
CA ARG A 48 18.94 14.81 -19.02
C ARG A 48 19.83 16.02 -19.33
N ALA A 49 20.79 16.35 -18.47
CA ALA A 49 21.69 17.49 -18.63
C ALA A 49 23.03 17.13 -19.28
N LEU A 50 23.19 15.88 -19.75
CA LEU A 50 24.39 15.46 -20.45
C LEU A 50 24.50 16.22 -21.78
N GLY A 51 25.62 16.88 -22.04
CA GLY A 51 25.92 17.61 -23.29
C GLY A 51 26.07 16.71 -24.53
N TRP A 52 25.48 15.53 -24.51
CA TRP A 52 25.54 14.52 -25.56
C TRP A 52 24.49 14.82 -26.64
N GLN A 53 24.96 15.15 -27.85
CA GLN A 53 24.10 15.51 -28.97
C GLN A 53 24.15 14.44 -30.06
N SER A 54 23.18 13.52 -30.06
CA SER A 54 23.02 12.49 -31.09
C SER A 54 21.57 11.98 -31.15
N LYS A 55 21.20 11.23 -32.19
CA LYS A 55 19.89 10.54 -32.25
C LYS A 55 19.71 9.56 -31.08
N ALA A 56 20.79 8.88 -30.68
CA ALA A 56 20.78 8.00 -29.52
C ALA A 56 20.55 8.77 -28.22
N ALA A 57 21.11 9.98 -28.08
CA ALA A 57 20.88 10.85 -26.93
C ALA A 57 19.41 11.28 -26.82
N ALA A 58 18.77 11.60 -27.95
CA ALA A 58 17.36 11.96 -27.98
C ALA A 58 16.46 10.79 -27.53
N ALA A 59 16.68 9.59 -28.08
CA ALA A 59 15.94 8.39 -27.70
C ALA A 59 16.15 8.02 -26.22
N PHE A 60 17.37 8.18 -25.71
CA PHE A 60 17.67 7.99 -24.29
C PHE A 60 16.92 9.01 -23.42
N GLY A 61 16.93 10.29 -23.78
CA GLY A 61 16.23 11.34 -23.05
C GLY A 61 14.70 11.12 -23.01
N GLU A 62 14.13 10.63 -24.10
CA GLU A 62 12.71 10.23 -24.15
C GLU A 62 12.43 9.05 -23.20
N SER A 63 13.25 8.00 -23.24
CA SER A 63 13.12 6.85 -22.34
C SER A 63 13.24 7.25 -20.86
N VAL A 64 14.18 8.13 -20.51
CA VAL A 64 14.31 8.70 -19.15
C VAL A 64 13.07 9.51 -18.76
N THR A 65 12.44 10.20 -19.71
CA THR A 65 11.20 10.96 -19.46
C THR A 65 10.04 10.02 -19.13
N VAL A 66 9.85 8.98 -19.94
CA VAL A 66 8.82 7.96 -19.72
C VAL A 66 9.04 7.26 -18.37
N CYS A 67 10.28 6.87 -18.07
CA CYS A 67 10.63 6.26 -16.80
C CYS A 67 10.34 7.18 -15.61
N ASN A 68 10.69 8.48 -15.71
CA ASN A 68 10.37 9.44 -14.65
C ASN A 68 8.87 9.59 -14.40
N THR A 69 8.05 9.63 -15.45
CA THR A 69 6.58 9.68 -15.30
C THR A 69 6.06 8.44 -14.59
N ALA A 70 6.49 7.25 -15.02
CA ALA A 70 6.08 5.99 -14.38
C ALA A 70 6.51 5.91 -12.90
N LEU A 71 7.67 6.46 -12.55
CA LEU A 71 8.12 6.53 -11.16
C LEU A 71 7.27 7.48 -10.31
N VAL A 72 6.79 8.60 -10.87
CA VAL A 72 5.85 9.49 -10.15
C VAL A 72 4.56 8.76 -9.82
N GLU A 73 3.96 8.09 -10.80
CA GLU A 73 2.73 7.31 -10.61
C GLU A 73 2.94 6.19 -9.57
N ALA A 74 4.07 5.47 -9.65
CA ALA A 74 4.40 4.43 -8.67
C ALA A 74 4.56 4.97 -7.24
N VAL A 75 5.15 6.16 -7.06
CA VAL A 75 5.25 6.80 -5.73
C VAL A 75 3.86 7.13 -5.19
N GLU A 76 2.97 7.67 -6.03
CA GLU A 76 1.60 8.03 -5.64
C GLU A 76 0.79 6.79 -5.24
N ASP A 77 0.86 5.72 -6.03
CA ASP A 77 0.17 4.45 -5.74
C ASP A 77 0.64 3.83 -4.42
N VAL A 78 1.96 3.81 -4.18
CA VAL A 78 2.52 3.25 -2.95
C VAL A 78 2.12 4.07 -1.74
N ARG A 79 2.08 5.41 -1.85
CA ARG A 79 1.61 6.30 -0.77
C ARG A 79 0.12 6.10 -0.48
N ALA A 80 -0.72 6.03 -1.51
CA ALA A 80 -2.14 5.73 -1.34
C ALA A 80 -2.34 4.37 -0.64
N GLY A 81 -1.53 3.37 -0.98
CA GLY A 81 -1.49 2.09 -0.28
C GLY A 81 -1.08 2.22 1.19
N ALA A 82 -0.05 3.00 1.49
CA ALA A 82 0.40 3.26 2.86
C ALA A 82 -0.70 3.93 3.70
N GLU A 83 -1.39 4.92 3.15
CA GLU A 83 -2.52 5.61 3.79
C GLU A 83 -3.68 4.64 4.08
N ALA A 84 -4.05 3.80 3.12
CA ALA A 84 -5.11 2.80 3.30
C ALA A 84 -4.77 1.78 4.40
N VAL A 85 -3.52 1.32 4.47
CA VAL A 85 -3.05 0.39 5.51
C VAL A 85 -3.02 1.07 6.88
N GLN A 86 -2.57 2.33 6.95
CA GLN A 86 -2.58 3.10 8.19
C GLN A 86 -4.00 3.32 8.71
N PHE A 87 -4.94 3.64 7.81
CA PHE A 87 -6.35 3.77 8.14
C PHE A 87 -6.92 2.46 8.68
N TYR A 88 -6.57 1.32 8.06
CA TYR A 88 -6.97 0.01 8.56
C TYR A 88 -6.43 -0.28 9.97
N ALA A 89 -5.16 0.07 10.25
CA ALA A 89 -4.59 -0.07 11.60
C ALA A 89 -5.37 0.73 12.66
N GLN A 90 -5.74 1.98 12.35
CA GLN A 90 -6.53 2.83 13.25
C GLN A 90 -7.94 2.25 13.50
N ASN A 91 -8.54 1.61 12.50
CA ASN A 91 -9.82 0.91 12.66
C ASN A 91 -9.70 -0.29 13.60
N LEU A 92 -8.63 -1.08 13.48
CA LEU A 92 -8.37 -2.20 14.38
C LEU A 92 -8.20 -1.73 15.83
N GLU A 93 -7.47 -0.63 16.03
CA GLU A 93 -7.27 -0.02 17.35
C GLU A 93 -8.60 0.48 17.94
N SER A 94 -9.39 1.20 17.15
CA SER A 94 -10.71 1.71 17.56
C SER A 94 -11.68 0.57 17.93
N ALA A 95 -11.68 -0.51 17.14
CA ALA A 95 -12.48 -1.69 17.39
C ALA A 95 -12.05 -2.41 18.68
N ALA A 96 -10.73 -2.53 18.91
CA ALA A 96 -10.19 -3.10 20.15
C ALA A 96 -10.53 -2.26 21.39
N ALA A 97 -10.66 -0.94 21.24
CA ALA A 97 -11.04 -0.01 22.30
C ALA A 97 -12.56 0.07 22.54
N GLY A 98 -13.39 -0.58 21.72
CA GLY A 98 -14.86 -0.55 21.84
C GLY A 98 -15.51 0.78 21.48
N SER A 99 -14.83 1.64 20.72
CA SER A 99 -15.34 2.96 20.32
C SER A 99 -16.00 2.91 18.94
N PRO A 100 -17.20 3.48 18.75
CA PRO A 100 -17.82 3.58 17.43
C PRO A 100 -17.02 4.55 16.54
N TYR A 101 -16.80 4.12 15.30
CA TYR A 101 -15.90 4.78 14.35
C TYR A 101 -16.52 6.02 13.68
N THR A 102 -15.73 7.08 13.48
CA THR A 102 -16.07 8.28 12.68
C THR A 102 -14.87 8.68 11.81
N GLY A 103 -14.69 8.03 10.66
CA GLY A 103 -13.61 8.34 9.71
C GLY A 103 -14.12 8.62 8.29
N PRO A 104 -13.32 9.28 7.43
CA PRO A 104 -13.74 9.68 6.08
C PRO A 104 -13.99 8.43 5.22
N GLY A 105 -15.08 8.43 4.47
CA GLY A 105 -15.55 7.30 3.68
C GLY A 105 -14.45 6.70 2.80
N LEU A 106 -14.20 5.40 2.99
CA LEU A 106 -13.38 4.59 2.11
C LEU A 106 -13.97 4.62 0.69
N GLY A 107 -13.11 4.78 -0.31
CA GLY A 107 -13.50 4.86 -1.72
C GLY A 107 -14.30 3.65 -2.22
N PRO A 108 -14.82 3.72 -3.46
CA PRO A 108 -15.85 2.81 -4.00
C PRO A 108 -15.55 1.31 -3.93
N TRP A 109 -14.29 0.91 -3.75
CA TRP A 109 -13.85 -0.47 -3.62
C TRP A 109 -14.19 -1.13 -2.27
N PHE A 110 -14.46 -0.35 -1.23
CA PHE A 110 -14.77 -0.85 0.12
C PHE A 110 -16.26 -0.85 0.45
N ASN A 111 -17.12 -0.26 -0.39
CA ASN A 111 -18.56 -0.25 -0.20
C ASN A 111 -19.23 -1.42 -0.95
N GLY A 112 -18.82 -2.64 -0.62
CA GLY A 112 -19.33 -3.88 -1.21
C GLY A 112 -20.32 -4.57 -0.30
N GLY A 113 -21.57 -4.12 -0.28
CA GLY A 113 -22.71 -4.86 0.26
C GLY A 113 -23.90 -4.74 -0.70
N PRO A 114 -24.65 -5.83 -0.97
CA PRO A 114 -25.82 -5.76 -1.84
C PRO A 114 -26.89 -4.88 -1.19
N GLN A 115 -27.49 -3.99 -1.99
CA GLN A 115 -28.73 -3.30 -1.65
C GLN A 115 -29.90 -4.28 -1.67
#